data_AF-A0A356F5L6-F1
#
_entry.id   AF-A0A356F5L6-F1
#
_cell.length_a   1.000
_cell.length_b   1.000
_cell.length_c   1.000
_cell.angle_alpha   90.00
_cell.angle_beta   90.00
_cell.angle_gamma   90.00
#
_symmetry.space_group_name_H-M   'P 1'
#
loop_
_entity.id
_entity.type
_entity.pdbx_description
1 polymer ?
#
loop_
_entity_poly.entity_id
_entity_poly.type
_entity_poly.pdbx_seq_one_letter_code
_entity_poly.pdbx_strand_id
1 'polypeptide(L)'
;MVKKSLHYLCVLIAGALWSAALLLLYWQVFLFCYQINILSLHTYASIRNYWNDGGVLKSGDIFMLLGIFSYLPIVLLGWRVLAKYKYMNLIMKPLSWFADRGLDKYSGGMPEVNIKNLKIEEKKTIEQLVQERIELENKKNPQANSAEFRKEIVEKIENEIN
;
A
#
# COMPACT_ATOMS: atom_id res chain seq x y z
N MET A 1 -13.54 -7.79 5.23
CA MET A 1 -13.63 -8.64 4.03
C MET A 1 -13.44 -7.86 2.73
N VAL A 2 -14.10 -6.71 2.55
CA VAL A 2 -14.06 -5.87 1.32
C VAL A 2 -12.65 -5.54 0.81
N LYS A 3 -11.71 -5.20 1.70
CA LYS A 3 -10.32 -4.90 1.31
C LYS A 3 -9.57 -6.09 0.71
N LYS A 4 -9.85 -7.31 1.19
CA LYS A 4 -9.22 -8.54 0.68
C LYS A 4 -9.82 -8.94 -0.67
N SER A 5 -11.13 -8.85 -0.82
CA SER A 5 -11.80 -9.15 -2.10
C SER A 5 -11.40 -8.18 -3.21
N LEU A 6 -11.29 -6.88 -2.92
CA LEU A 6 -10.76 -5.89 -3.88
C LEU A 6 -9.32 -6.22 -4.30
N HIS A 7 -8.46 -6.62 -3.36
CA HIS A 7 -7.10 -7.02 -3.67
C HIS A 7 -7.07 -8.21 -4.63
N TYR A 8 -7.84 -9.27 -4.38
CA TYR A 8 -7.90 -10.41 -5.29
C TYR A 8 -8.43 -10.04 -6.68
N LEU A 9 -9.41 -9.15 -6.76
CA LEU A 9 -9.93 -8.66 -8.05
C LEU A 9 -8.86 -7.86 -8.81
N CYS A 10 -8.10 -6.99 -8.13
CA CYS A 10 -6.96 -6.30 -8.73
C CYS A 10 -5.86 -7.26 -9.20
N VAL A 11 -5.57 -8.31 -8.41
CA VAL A 11 -4.61 -9.36 -8.80
C VAL A 11 -5.07 -10.09 -10.06
N LEU A 12 -6.36 -10.45 -10.14
CA LEU A 12 -6.93 -11.11 -11.31
C LEU A 12 -6.83 -10.24 -12.56
N ILE A 13 -7.20 -8.96 -12.48
CA ILE A 13 -7.10 -8.04 -13.61
C ILE A 13 -5.64 -7.85 -14.02
N ALA A 14 -4.74 -7.59 -13.07
CA ALA A 14 -3.33 -7.40 -13.35
C ALA A 14 -2.68 -8.66 -13.93
N GLY A 15 -3.06 -9.84 -13.43
CA GLY A 15 -2.62 -11.14 -13.95
C GLY A 15 -3.14 -11.41 -15.36
N ALA A 16 -4.40 -11.06 -15.64
CA ALA A 16 -4.97 -11.14 -16.98
C ALA A 16 -4.25 -10.22 -17.97
N LEU A 17 -4.00 -8.96 -17.58
CA LEU A 17 -3.24 -8.00 -18.38
C LEU A 17 -1.80 -8.48 -18.63
N TRP A 18 -1.13 -8.99 -17.61
CA TRP A 18 0.19 -9.59 -17.72
C TRP A 18 0.22 -10.74 -18.72
N SER A 19 -0.74 -11.67 -18.59
CA SER A 19 -0.83 -12.84 -19.47
C SER A 19 -1.12 -12.42 -20.91
N ALA A 20 -2.02 -11.46 -21.13
CA ALA A 20 -2.33 -10.95 -22.45
C ALA A 20 -1.14 -10.23 -23.10
N ALA A 21 -0.45 -9.35 -22.35
CA ALA A 21 0.74 -8.65 -22.85
C ALA A 21 1.86 -9.63 -23.20
N LEU A 22 2.07 -10.65 -22.38
CA LEU A 22 3.07 -11.68 -22.61
C LEU A 22 2.71 -12.55 -23.82
N LEU A 23 1.44 -12.92 -23.99
CA LEU A 23 0.95 -13.63 -25.17
C LEU A 23 1.21 -12.84 -26.46
N LEU A 24 0.97 -11.52 -26.44
CA LEU A 24 1.26 -10.65 -27.58
C LEU A 24 2.75 -10.59 -27.92
N LEU A 25 3.61 -10.48 -26.91
CA LEU A 25 5.06 -10.54 -27.08
C LEU A 25 5.48 -11.87 -27.71
N TYR A 26 4.97 -12.99 -27.20
CA TYR A 26 5.22 -14.31 -27.76
C TYR A 26 4.75 -14.40 -29.20
N TRP A 27 3.53 -13.96 -29.49
CA TRP A 27 2.99 -13.96 -30.84
C TRP A 27 3.91 -13.20 -31.80
N GLN A 28 4.37 -12.01 -31.41
CA GLN A 28 5.26 -11.19 -32.22
C GLN A 28 6.63 -11.84 -32.44
N VAL A 29 7.24 -12.42 -31.40
CA VAL A 29 8.52 -13.12 -31.49
C VAL A 29 8.42 -14.35 -32.40
N PHE A 30 7.37 -15.15 -32.26
CA PHE A 30 7.18 -16.35 -33.08
C PHE A 30 6.88 -16.02 -34.53
N LEU A 31 6.14 -14.94 -34.79
CA LEU A 31 5.86 -14.49 -36.14
C LEU A 31 7.12 -13.93 -36.81
N PHE A 32 7.97 -13.21 -36.08
CA PHE A 32 9.21 -12.63 -36.62
C PHE A 32 10.33 -13.68 -36.81
N CYS A 33 10.60 -14.50 -35.80
CA CYS A 33 11.72 -15.44 -35.83
C CYS A 33 11.40 -16.74 -36.56
N TYR A 34 10.16 -17.24 -36.43
CA TYR A 34 9.78 -18.56 -36.92
C TYR A 34 8.71 -18.51 -38.03
N GLN A 35 8.17 -17.32 -38.36
CA GLN A 35 7.08 -17.14 -39.33
C GLN A 35 5.83 -17.96 -38.98
N ILE A 36 5.65 -18.30 -37.70
CA ILE A 36 4.57 -19.13 -37.21
C ILE A 36 3.55 -18.27 -36.47
N ASN A 37 2.28 -18.46 -36.80
CA ASN A 37 1.19 -17.89 -36.03
C ASN A 37 0.75 -18.85 -34.92
N ILE A 38 1.23 -18.61 -33.70
CA ILE A 38 0.87 -19.40 -32.51
C ILE A 38 -0.58 -19.24 -32.05
N LEU A 39 -1.32 -18.26 -32.58
CA LEU A 39 -2.74 -18.08 -32.27
C LEU A 39 -3.65 -18.83 -33.24
N SER A 40 -3.11 -19.34 -34.36
CA SER A 40 -3.88 -20.07 -35.37
C SER A 40 -4.05 -21.54 -34.97
N LEU A 41 -5.29 -22.03 -35.01
CA LEU A 41 -5.61 -23.43 -34.76
C LEU A 41 -4.95 -24.36 -35.81
N HIS A 42 -4.81 -23.89 -37.04
CA HIS A 42 -4.20 -24.67 -38.13
C HIS A 42 -2.74 -25.02 -37.82
N THR A 43 -1.98 -24.09 -37.21
CA THR A 43 -0.60 -24.32 -36.79
C THR A 43 -0.49 -25.53 -35.87
N TYR A 44 -1.38 -25.64 -34.88
CA TYR A 44 -1.38 -26.77 -33.95
C TYR A 44 -1.80 -28.08 -34.61
N ALA A 45 -2.71 -28.03 -35.60
CA ALA A 45 -3.07 -29.20 -36.40
C ALA A 45 -1.88 -29.70 -37.23
N SER A 46 -1.12 -28.78 -37.86
CA SER A 46 0.10 -29.12 -38.60
C SER A 46 1.17 -29.72 -37.69
N ILE A 47 1.39 -29.16 -36.49
CA ILE A 47 2.31 -29.73 -35.50
C ILE A 47 1.87 -31.13 -35.09
N ARG A 48 0.57 -31.33 -34.82
CA ARG A 48 0.02 -32.65 -34.47
C ARG A 48 0.25 -33.68 -35.57
N ASN A 49 -0.04 -33.33 -36.82
CA ASN A 49 0.14 -34.23 -37.95
C ASN A 49 1.62 -34.59 -38.16
N TYR A 50 2.51 -33.59 -38.06
CA TYR A 50 3.95 -33.81 -38.11
C TYR A 50 4.43 -34.85 -37.08
N TRP A 51 3.92 -34.81 -35.86
CA TRP A 51 4.25 -35.81 -34.84
C TRP A 51 3.65 -37.18 -35.12
N ASN A 52 2.41 -37.24 -35.62
CA ASN A 52 1.76 -38.49 -36.01
C ASN A 52 2.48 -39.18 -37.17
N ASP A 53 3.10 -38.41 -38.07
CA ASP A 53 3.84 -38.90 -39.23
C ASP A 53 5.29 -39.31 -38.88
N GLY A 54 5.67 -39.31 -37.59
CA GLY A 54 7.00 -39.69 -37.13
C GLY A 54 8.07 -38.62 -37.34
N GLY A 55 7.68 -37.35 -37.35
CA GLY A 55 8.58 -36.21 -37.56
C GLY A 55 9.78 -36.19 -36.60
N VAL A 56 10.98 -35.97 -37.16
CA VAL A 56 12.23 -35.83 -36.41
C VAL A 56 12.61 -34.36 -36.29
N LEU A 57 12.68 -33.86 -35.05
CA LEU A 57 13.01 -32.47 -34.74
C LEU A 57 14.40 -32.11 -35.28
N LYS A 58 14.48 -31.01 -36.02
CA LYS A 58 15.75 -30.38 -36.36
C LYS A 58 16.19 -29.46 -35.22
N SER A 59 17.48 -29.13 -35.17
CA SER A 59 18.05 -28.31 -34.07
C SER A 59 17.35 -26.96 -33.86
N GLY A 60 16.79 -26.36 -34.93
CA GLY A 60 16.00 -25.12 -34.83
C GLY A 60 14.62 -25.29 -34.19
N ASP A 61 14.02 -26.48 -34.29
CA ASP A 61 12.68 -26.78 -33.76
C ASP A 61 12.71 -26.92 -32.23
N ILE A 62 13.87 -27.27 -31.67
CA ILE A 62 14.07 -27.39 -30.22
C ILE A 62 13.89 -26.03 -29.54
N PHE A 63 14.43 -24.95 -30.11
CA PHE A 63 14.28 -23.60 -29.56
C PHE A 63 12.85 -23.09 -29.66
N MET A 64 12.16 -23.43 -30.75
CA MET A 64 10.73 -23.14 -30.92
C MET A 64 9.89 -23.82 -29.84
N LEU A 65 10.11 -25.12 -29.60
CA LEU A 65 9.41 -25.89 -28.56
C LEU A 65 9.71 -25.35 -27.16
N LEU A 66 10.98 -25.13 -26.84
CA LEU A 66 11.40 -24.51 -25.58
C LEU A 66 10.72 -23.15 -25.39
N GLY A 67 10.62 -22.36 -26.45
CA GLY A 67 9.84 -21.13 -26.47
C GLY A 67 8.40 -21.39 -26.04
N ILE A 68 7.65 -22.25 -26.72
CA ILE A 68 6.24 -22.53 -26.39
C ILE A 68 6.08 -23.00 -24.94
N PHE A 69 6.92 -23.92 -24.48
CA PHE A 69 6.85 -24.46 -23.12
C PHE A 69 7.27 -23.45 -22.04
N SER A 70 8.12 -22.48 -22.37
CA SER A 70 8.54 -21.42 -21.44
C SER A 70 7.44 -20.41 -21.12
N TYR A 71 6.38 -20.31 -21.94
CA TYR A 71 5.28 -19.38 -21.71
C TYR A 71 4.59 -19.59 -20.35
N LEU A 72 4.16 -20.83 -20.06
CA LEU A 72 3.46 -21.18 -18.82
C LEU A 72 4.24 -20.84 -17.54
N PRO A 73 5.52 -21.25 -17.36
CA PRO A 73 6.27 -20.92 -16.16
C PRO A 73 6.47 -19.41 -15.99
N ILE A 74 6.70 -18.65 -17.07
CA ILE A 74 6.87 -17.19 -16.97
C ILE A 74 5.56 -16.52 -16.57
N VAL A 75 4.43 -16.96 -17.11
CA VAL A 75 3.11 -16.48 -16.68
C VAL A 75 2.93 -16.75 -15.20
N LEU A 76 3.13 -18.00 -14.73
CA LEU A 76 2.98 -18.36 -13.31
C LEU A 76 3.90 -17.54 -12.38
N LEU A 77 5.13 -17.27 -12.80
CA LEU A 77 6.06 -16.42 -12.06
C LEU A 77 5.56 -14.97 -11.97
N GLY A 78 5.09 -14.40 -13.08
CA GLY A 78 4.50 -13.05 -13.08
C GLY A 78 3.27 -12.94 -12.19
N TRP A 79 2.38 -13.94 -12.22
CA TRP A 79 1.23 -14.01 -11.32
C TRP A 79 1.63 -14.06 -9.84
N ARG A 80 2.70 -14.80 -9.49
CA ARG A 80 3.24 -14.83 -8.12
C ARG A 80 3.75 -13.48 -7.66
N VAL A 81 4.42 -12.73 -8.54
CA VAL A 81 4.94 -11.39 -8.24
C VAL A 81 3.78 -10.40 -8.05
N LEU A 82 2.80 -10.43 -8.97
CA LEU A 82 1.61 -9.58 -8.93
C LEU A 82 0.78 -9.83 -7.66
N ALA A 83 0.59 -11.09 -7.27
CA ALA A 83 -0.14 -11.44 -6.05
C ALA A 83 0.46 -10.85 -4.76
N LYS A 84 1.78 -10.66 -4.71
CA LYS A 84 2.49 -10.05 -3.57
C LYS A 84 2.41 -8.53 -3.55
N TYR A 85 2.00 -7.90 -4.64
CA TYR A 85 2.00 -6.45 -4.77
C TYR A 85 0.84 -5.81 -4.00
N LYS A 86 1.09 -4.76 -3.22
CA LYS A 86 0.04 -4.08 -2.44
C LYS A 86 -0.73 -3.07 -3.31
N TYR A 87 -1.69 -3.56 -4.10
CA TYR A 87 -2.52 -2.73 -4.99
C TYR A 87 -3.27 -1.61 -4.27
N MET A 88 -3.66 -1.85 -3.01
CA MET A 88 -4.30 -0.83 -2.18
C MET A 88 -3.44 0.45 -2.07
N ASN A 89 -2.11 0.28 -2.01
CA ASN A 89 -1.18 1.40 -1.89
C ASN A 89 -1.08 2.19 -3.21
N LEU A 90 -1.25 1.52 -4.35
CA LEU A 90 -1.27 2.17 -5.67
C LEU A 90 -2.53 3.05 -5.83
N ILE A 91 -3.69 2.52 -5.42
CA ILE A 91 -4.98 3.23 -5.50
C ILE A 91 -5.06 4.38 -4.48
N MET A 92 -4.50 4.18 -3.28
CA MET A 92 -4.50 5.19 -2.22
C MET A 92 -3.47 6.32 -2.47
N LYS A 93 -2.44 6.11 -3.29
CA LYS A 93 -1.38 7.10 -3.55
C LYS A 93 -1.87 8.43 -4.13
N PRO A 94 -2.75 8.47 -5.16
CA PRO A 94 -3.32 9.74 -5.61
C PRO A 94 -4.23 10.36 -4.56
N LEU A 95 -4.99 9.55 -3.82
CA LEU A 95 -5.90 10.04 -2.78
C LEU A 95 -5.14 10.69 -1.62
N SER A 96 -4.05 10.07 -1.15
CA SER A 96 -3.18 10.65 -0.12
C SER A 96 -2.53 11.93 -0.61
N TRP A 97 -2.03 11.96 -1.85
CA TRP A 97 -1.44 13.18 -2.41
C TRP A 97 -2.43 14.35 -2.52
N PHE A 98 -3.69 14.08 -2.87
CA PHE A 98 -4.74 15.09 -2.85
C PHE A 98 -5.10 15.54 -1.42
N ALA A 99 -5.16 14.60 -0.47
CA ALA A 99 -5.40 14.91 0.93
C ALA A 99 -4.28 15.77 1.52
N ASP A 100 -3.03 15.45 1.24
CA ASP A 100 -1.85 16.18 1.70
C ASP A 100 -1.84 17.61 1.10
N ARG A 101 -2.16 17.76 -0.19
CA ARG A 101 -2.32 19.10 -0.81
C ARG A 101 -3.50 19.89 -0.26
N GLY A 102 -4.58 19.21 0.11
CA GLY A 102 -5.74 19.82 0.76
C GLY A 102 -5.37 20.32 2.15
N LEU A 103 -4.71 19.47 2.95
CA LEU A 103 -4.23 19.79 4.28
C LEU A 103 -3.21 20.94 4.25
N ASP A 104 -2.28 21.00 3.30
CA ASP A 104 -1.34 22.12 3.16
C ASP A 104 -2.03 23.48 2.90
N LYS A 105 -3.20 23.49 2.25
CA LYS A 105 -3.99 24.72 2.06
C LYS A 105 -4.70 25.17 3.35
N TYR A 106 -5.00 24.26 4.27
CA TYR A 106 -5.69 24.55 5.53
C TYR A 106 -4.75 24.57 6.75
N SER A 107 -3.54 24.01 6.64
CA SER A 107 -2.59 23.87 7.76
C SER A 107 -1.76 25.12 7.99
N GLY A 108 -1.68 26.04 7.03
CA GLY A 108 -1.15 27.40 7.24
C GLY A 108 0.18 27.46 8.01
N GLY A 109 1.07 26.47 7.83
CA GLY A 109 2.35 26.41 8.52
C GLY A 109 2.32 25.95 9.98
N MET A 110 1.22 25.39 10.50
CA MET A 110 1.23 24.71 11.80
C MET A 110 1.69 23.26 11.65
N PRO A 111 2.74 22.83 12.40
CA PRO A 111 3.24 21.47 12.32
C PRO A 111 2.14 20.49 12.76
N GLU A 112 1.95 19.40 12.00
CA GLU A 112 1.05 18.30 12.36
C GLU A 112 1.37 17.82 13.78
N VAL A 113 0.54 18.23 14.74
CA VAL A 113 0.55 17.62 16.06
C VAL A 113 -0.14 16.27 15.93
N ASN A 114 0.65 15.25 15.63
CA ASN A 114 0.21 13.87 15.58
C ASN A 114 -0.16 13.44 17.01
N ILE A 115 -1.44 13.58 17.39
CA ILE A 115 -1.95 13.18 18.71
C ILE A 115 -2.01 11.65 18.77
N LYS A 116 -0.85 10.99 18.78
CA LYS A 116 -0.72 9.52 18.89
C LYS A 116 -0.94 9.00 20.32
N ASN A 117 -1.10 9.90 21.30
CA ASN A 117 -1.14 9.55 22.72
C ASN A 117 -2.46 9.88 23.43
N LEU A 118 -3.58 10.00 22.72
CA LEU A 118 -4.89 9.85 23.38
C LEU A 118 -5.21 8.36 23.51
N LYS A 119 -4.50 7.69 24.43
CA LYS A 119 -5.13 6.60 25.15
C LYS A 119 -6.39 7.20 25.78
N ILE A 120 -7.54 6.77 25.31
CA ILE A 120 -8.82 6.97 25.98
C ILE A 120 -8.78 6.05 27.22
N GLU A 121 -7.99 6.45 28.21
CA GLU A 121 -7.98 5.87 29.55
C GLU A 121 -8.23 7.04 30.51
N GLU A 122 -9.46 7.04 31.02
CA GLU A 122 -9.94 7.71 32.23
C GLU A 122 -10.10 9.24 32.20
N LYS A 123 -11.32 9.67 32.56
CA LYS A 123 -11.62 11.06 32.97
C LYS A 123 -10.65 11.45 34.08
N LYS A 124 -9.58 12.20 33.77
CA LYS A 124 -8.79 12.89 34.79
C LYS A 124 -9.68 13.94 35.47
N THR A 125 -9.95 13.75 36.76
CA THR A 125 -10.65 14.73 37.61
C THR A 125 -9.77 15.99 37.76
N ILE A 126 -10.39 17.17 37.88
CA ILE A 126 -9.74 18.50 37.95
C ILE A 126 -8.56 18.54 38.94
N GLU A 127 -8.64 17.77 40.03
CA GLU A 127 -7.62 17.64 41.07
C GLU A 127 -6.26 17.15 40.53
N GLN A 128 -6.26 16.25 39.54
CA GLN A 128 -5.03 15.73 38.94
C GLN A 128 -4.34 16.75 38.03
N LEU A 129 -5.12 17.60 37.35
CA LEU A 129 -4.58 18.70 36.53
C LEU A 129 -3.97 19.81 37.39
N VAL A 130 -4.54 20.05 38.58
CA VAL A 130 -4.02 21.02 39.56
C VAL A 130 -2.70 20.52 40.16
N GLN A 131 -2.60 19.25 40.54
CA GLN A 131 -1.34 18.66 41.00
C GLN A 131 -0.24 18.71 39.94
N GLU A 132 -0.57 18.38 38.68
CA GLU A 132 0.39 18.39 37.56
C GLU A 132 0.90 19.82 37.26
N ARG A 133 0.04 20.84 37.39
CA ARG A 133 0.42 22.27 37.33
C ARG A 133 1.33 22.69 38.48
N ILE A 134 0.98 22.33 39.72
CA ILE A 134 1.76 22.67 40.92
C ILE A 134 3.16 22.04 40.88
N GLU A 135 3.27 20.80 40.40
CA GLU A 135 4.56 20.10 40.27
C GLU A 135 5.44 20.69 39.16
N LEU A 136 4.85 21.11 38.05
CA LEU A 136 5.57 21.77 36.95
C LEU A 136 6.06 23.18 37.34
N GLU A 137 5.33 23.88 38.20
CA GLU A 137 5.66 25.24 38.64
C GLU A 137 6.67 25.26 39.79
N ASN A 138 6.60 24.29 40.73
CA ASN A 138 7.64 24.07 41.75
C ASN A 138 9.00 23.70 41.18
N LYS A 139 9.04 23.08 39.99
CA LYS A 139 10.30 22.82 39.27
C LYS A 139 10.93 24.06 38.65
N LYS A 140 10.16 25.14 38.46
CA LYS A 140 10.59 26.35 37.75
C LYS A 140 11.07 27.47 38.66
N ASN A 141 10.74 27.46 39.96
CA ASN A 141 11.20 28.52 40.87
C ASN A 141 11.35 28.01 42.32
N PRO A 142 12.57 27.74 42.83
CA PRO A 142 12.76 27.10 44.13
C PRO A 142 12.55 27.99 45.37
N GLN A 143 12.19 29.27 45.23
CA GLN A 143 12.06 30.18 46.39
C GLN A 143 10.98 31.26 46.18
N ALA A 144 9.78 31.00 46.72
CA ALA A 144 8.91 32.03 47.29
C ALA A 144 7.86 31.36 48.19
N ASN A 145 7.60 31.95 49.35
CA ASN A 145 6.80 31.41 50.45
C ASN A 145 5.39 30.95 50.01
N SER A 146 5.19 29.63 49.95
CA SER A 146 3.91 28.99 49.59
C SER A 146 2.73 29.33 50.51
N ALA A 147 2.98 29.91 51.69
CA ALA A 147 1.96 30.28 52.66
C ALA A 147 1.31 31.65 52.38
N GLU A 148 2.05 32.62 51.84
CA GLU A 148 1.52 33.95 51.51
C GLU A 148 0.68 33.89 50.22
N PHE A 149 1.14 33.11 49.23
CA PHE A 149 0.42 32.93 47.97
C PHE A 149 -0.92 32.19 48.13
N ARG A 150 -1.00 31.25 49.08
CA ARG A 150 -2.26 30.57 49.41
C ARG A 150 -3.30 31.53 50.01
N LYS A 151 -2.86 32.53 50.79
CA LYS A 151 -3.77 33.55 51.34
C LYS A 151 -4.27 34.49 50.25
N GLU A 152 -3.40 34.90 49.32
CA GLU A 152 -3.78 35.80 48.22
C GLU A 152 -4.79 35.17 47.24
N ILE A 153 -4.68 33.86 46.98
CA ILE A 153 -5.66 33.15 46.14
C ILE A 153 -7.01 33.05 46.85
N VAL A 154 -7.04 32.75 48.15
CA VAL A 154 -8.29 32.65 48.91
C VAL A 154 -8.98 34.02 48.98
N GLU A 155 -8.23 35.09 49.21
CA GLU A 155 -8.75 36.45 49.30
C GLU A 155 -9.30 36.98 47.97
N LYS A 156 -8.71 36.58 46.83
CA LYS A 156 -9.27 36.87 45.51
C LYS A 156 -10.57 36.12 45.23
N ILE A 157 -10.67 34.87 45.67
CA ILE A 157 -11.87 34.05 45.47
C ILE A 157 -13.03 34.56 46.34
N GLU A 158 -12.77 34.99 47.58
CA GLU A 158 -13.82 35.54 48.46
C GLU A 158 -14.36 36.90 47.97
N ASN A 159 -13.52 37.74 47.36
CA ASN A 159 -13.95 39.04 46.84
C ASN A 159 -14.71 38.96 45.49
N GLU A 160 -14.62 37.86 44.75
CA GLU A 160 -15.39 37.66 43.51
C GLU A 160 -16.78 37.04 43.75
N ILE A 161 -17.03 36.53 44.97
CA ILE A 161 -18.29 35.88 45.35
C ILE A 161 -19.26 36.85 46.08
N ASN A 162 -18.75 37.99 46.59
CA ASN A 162 -19.55 39.12 47.10
C ASN A 162 -19.78 40.19 46.03
#